data_AF-A0A938BJ54-F1
#
_entry.id   AF-A0A938BJ54-F1
#
_cell.length_a   1.000
_cell.length_b   1.000
_cell.length_c   1.000
_cell.angle_alpha   90.00
_cell.angle_beta   90.00
_cell.angle_gamma   90.00
#
_symmetry.space_group_name_H-M   'P 1'
#
loop_
_entity.id
_entity.type
_entity.pdbx_description
1 polymer ?
#
loop_
_entity_poly.entity_id
_entity_poly.type
_entity_poly.pdbx_seq_one_letter_code
_entity_poly.pdbx_strand_id
1 'polypeptide(L)'
;MYPFFLAGVYTIFGHDHTAVRTLQAILGALVAVLTALIATKLAGRQTGIVAGFGTAVYPLLLVLPQSIMTESLYTFLLMLLLWCMSFYKENSHVGLLVWLGFLAGITALTRPVGILFPLMFGIWLAVGSQMPWKKTLYAVCMMSLFLGVTILPWTVRNYRIHHKIIPIATEGGMTIWGANNLMLKPNESRTLEIDNLAERFDKYDEIELDRLGWKNGLAFVLSHPEKYIARCVTRLFVFWNSYLPFYKYRVTWWVLLSVGGVGIIWALSEWRNYLILYLCMLWHIALYVTLHAEPRFHIPLIPLLIIFAAWPLCRLYDKKFQPIWKRYGPQLP
;
A
#
# COMPACT_ATOMS: atom_id res chain seq x y z
N MET A 1 -0.48 14.70 -3.73
CA MET A 1 -1.43 14.35 -4.82
C MET A 1 -2.90 14.41 -4.42
N TYR A 2 -3.29 13.91 -3.24
CA TYR A 2 -4.69 13.93 -2.83
C TYR A 2 -5.35 15.33 -2.81
N PRO A 3 -4.67 16.41 -2.37
CA PRO A 3 -5.23 17.76 -2.51
C PRO A 3 -5.47 18.19 -3.97
N PHE A 4 -4.61 17.78 -4.92
CA PHE A 4 -4.83 18.03 -6.34
C PHE A 4 -6.03 17.26 -6.88
N PHE A 5 -6.22 16.01 -6.42
CA PHE A 5 -7.43 15.25 -6.73
C PHE A 5 -8.68 16.00 -6.26
N LEU A 6 -8.72 16.43 -5.00
CA LEU A 6 -9.85 17.20 -4.46
C LEU A 6 -10.06 18.52 -5.20
N ALA A 7 -9.00 19.28 -5.47
CA ALA A 7 -9.08 20.52 -6.22
C ALA A 7 -9.66 20.30 -7.63
N GLY A 8 -9.25 19.23 -8.31
CA GLY A 8 -9.82 18.86 -9.61
C GLY A 8 -11.32 18.58 -9.54
N VAL A 9 -11.75 17.80 -8.54
CA VAL A 9 -13.18 17.53 -8.32
C VAL A 9 -13.96 18.81 -8.03
N TYR A 10 -13.47 19.63 -7.11
CA TYR A 10 -14.16 20.85 -6.72
C TYR A 10 -14.19 21.92 -7.80
N THR A 11 -13.21 21.92 -8.72
CA THR A 11 -13.22 22.83 -9.88
C THR A 11 -14.30 22.46 -10.89
N ILE A 12 -14.57 21.16 -11.08
CA ILE A 12 -15.54 20.67 -12.08
C ILE A 12 -16.96 20.62 -11.53
N PHE A 13 -17.12 20.15 -10.28
CA PHE A 13 -18.43 19.86 -9.68
C PHE A 13 -18.83 20.85 -8.58
N GLY A 14 -17.98 21.85 -8.27
CA GLY A 14 -18.15 22.73 -7.13
C GLY A 14 -17.75 22.09 -5.80
N HIS A 15 -17.85 22.83 -4.69
CA HIS A 15 -17.52 22.35 -3.34
C HIS A 15 -18.57 21.37 -2.78
N ASP A 16 -18.80 20.27 -3.49
CA ASP A 16 -19.71 19.20 -3.10
C ASP A 16 -18.93 17.95 -2.69
N HIS A 17 -19.06 17.58 -1.41
CA HIS A 17 -18.48 16.36 -0.86
C HIS A 17 -19.07 15.08 -1.46
N THR A 18 -20.28 15.14 -2.02
CA THR A 18 -20.93 14.01 -2.67
C THR A 18 -20.20 13.63 -3.96
N ALA A 19 -19.78 14.61 -4.76
CA ALA A 19 -18.95 14.37 -5.95
C ALA A 19 -17.64 13.64 -5.62
N VAL A 20 -16.96 14.08 -4.55
CA VAL A 20 -15.72 13.44 -4.06
C VAL A 20 -15.97 11.99 -3.63
N ARG A 21 -17.01 11.76 -2.83
CA ARG A 21 -17.39 10.42 -2.35
C ARG A 21 -17.74 9.48 -3.51
N THR A 22 -18.47 10.00 -4.51
CA THR A 22 -18.83 9.23 -5.72
C THR A 22 -17.59 8.83 -6.53
N LEU A 23 -16.65 9.75 -6.75
CA LEU A 23 -15.40 9.44 -7.45
C LEU A 23 -14.54 8.45 -6.66
N GLN A 24 -14.45 8.59 -5.33
CA GLN A 24 -13.79 7.59 -4.50
C GLN A 24 -14.46 6.20 -4.57
N ALA A 25 -15.79 6.15 -4.69
CA ALA A 25 -16.52 4.90 -4.84
C ALA A 25 -16.23 4.25 -6.21
N ILE A 26 -16.12 5.05 -7.28
CA ILE A 26 -15.69 4.59 -8.60
C ILE A 26 -14.27 4.00 -8.52
N LEU A 27 -13.34 4.67 -7.84
CA LEU A 27 -11.98 4.14 -7.61
C LEU A 27 -12.02 2.82 -6.83
N GLY A 28 -12.91 2.69 -5.84
CA GLY A 28 -13.14 1.44 -5.10
C GLY A 28 -13.65 0.30 -6.00
N ALA A 29 -14.58 0.59 -6.92
CA ALA A 29 -15.06 -0.39 -7.90
C ALA A 29 -13.93 -0.83 -8.85
N LEU A 30 -13.09 0.10 -9.31
CA LEU A 30 -11.93 -0.22 -10.13
C LEU A 30 -10.89 -1.07 -9.36
N VAL A 31 -10.71 -0.84 -8.06
CA VAL A 31 -9.88 -1.71 -7.21
C VAL A 31 -10.38 -3.15 -7.24
N ALA A 32 -11.69 -3.39 -7.18
CA ALA A 32 -12.24 -4.75 -7.28
C ALA A 32 -11.94 -5.40 -8.64
N VAL A 33 -12.05 -4.64 -9.75
CA VAL A 33 -11.70 -5.12 -11.09
C VAL A 33 -10.20 -5.46 -11.17
N LEU A 34 -9.33 -4.56 -10.73
CA LEU A 34 -7.88 -4.79 -10.72
C LEU A 34 -7.50 -6.00 -9.87
N THR A 35 -8.17 -6.19 -8.73
CA THR A 35 -7.99 -7.38 -7.88
C THR A 35 -8.34 -8.66 -8.64
N ALA A 36 -9.47 -8.67 -9.36
CA ALA A 36 -9.88 -9.81 -10.18
C ALA A 36 -8.86 -10.13 -11.27
N LEU A 37 -8.33 -9.10 -11.94
CA LEU A 37 -7.36 -9.25 -13.02
C LEU A 37 -6.02 -9.79 -12.51
N ILE A 38 -5.50 -9.24 -11.40
CA ILE A 38 -4.27 -9.73 -10.78
C ILE A 38 -4.45 -11.18 -10.31
N ALA A 39 -5.52 -11.49 -9.60
CA ALA A 39 -5.81 -12.85 -9.15
C ALA A 39 -5.98 -13.83 -10.31
N THR A 40 -6.63 -13.41 -11.41
CA THR A 40 -6.77 -14.25 -12.62
C THR A 40 -5.41 -14.63 -13.18
N LYS A 41 -4.48 -13.66 -13.24
CA LYS A 41 -3.14 -13.88 -13.78
C LYS A 41 -2.27 -14.77 -12.89
N LEU A 42 -2.42 -14.66 -11.57
CA LEU A 42 -1.63 -15.44 -10.61
C LEU A 42 -2.16 -16.86 -10.40
N ALA A 43 -3.48 -17.02 -10.44
CA ALA A 43 -4.18 -18.17 -9.85
C ALA A 43 -5.38 -18.67 -10.67
N GLY A 44 -5.58 -18.15 -11.89
CA GLY A 44 -6.64 -18.56 -12.79
C GLY A 44 -7.98 -17.84 -12.60
N ARG A 45 -8.86 -17.99 -13.59
CA ARG A 45 -10.13 -17.23 -13.73
C ARG A 45 -11.06 -17.34 -12.52
N GLN A 46 -11.22 -18.53 -11.93
CA GLN A 46 -12.11 -18.72 -10.78
C GLN A 46 -11.65 -17.89 -9.58
N THR A 47 -10.35 -17.96 -9.25
CA THR A 47 -9.73 -17.15 -8.21
C THR A 47 -9.92 -15.67 -8.47
N GLY A 48 -9.77 -15.24 -9.72
CA GLY A 48 -10.06 -13.87 -10.16
C GLY A 48 -11.47 -13.40 -9.83
N ILE A 49 -12.48 -14.19 -10.21
CA ILE A 49 -13.89 -13.86 -9.95
C ILE A 49 -14.15 -13.76 -8.45
N VAL A 50 -13.69 -14.75 -7.67
CA VAL A 50 -13.89 -14.78 -6.20
C VAL A 50 -13.20 -13.60 -5.53
N ALA A 51 -11.95 -13.29 -5.91
CA ALA A 51 -11.20 -12.18 -5.33
C ALA A 51 -11.79 -10.81 -5.70
N GLY A 52 -12.21 -10.64 -6.96
CA GLY A 52 -12.89 -9.43 -7.42
C GLY A 52 -14.21 -9.19 -6.69
N PHE A 53 -15.07 -10.20 -6.65
CA PHE A 53 -16.35 -10.11 -5.94
C PHE A 53 -16.14 -9.85 -4.45
N GLY A 54 -15.23 -10.62 -3.81
CA GLY A 54 -14.88 -10.45 -2.40
C GLY A 54 -14.41 -9.03 -2.08
N THR A 55 -13.64 -8.40 -2.99
CA THR A 55 -13.20 -7.01 -2.85
C THR A 55 -14.36 -6.02 -3.02
N ALA A 56 -15.23 -6.24 -4.01
CA ALA A 56 -16.37 -5.38 -4.28
C ALA A 56 -17.38 -5.33 -3.12
N VAL A 57 -17.57 -6.46 -2.41
CA VAL A 57 -18.54 -6.56 -1.31
C VAL A 57 -17.91 -6.43 0.09
N TYR A 58 -16.59 -6.22 0.17
CA TYR A 58 -15.91 -6.14 1.46
C TYR A 58 -16.38 -4.91 2.25
N PRO A 59 -16.98 -5.05 3.46
CA PRO A 59 -17.68 -3.96 4.13
C PRO A 59 -16.84 -2.70 4.33
N LEU A 60 -15.57 -2.86 4.71
CA LEU A 60 -14.67 -1.72 4.92
C LEU A 60 -14.35 -0.98 3.63
N LEU A 61 -14.17 -1.69 2.50
CA LEU A 61 -13.90 -1.06 1.20
C LEU A 61 -15.15 -0.39 0.63
N LEU A 62 -16.35 -0.86 0.99
CA LEU A 62 -17.62 -0.23 0.62
C LEU A 62 -17.86 1.10 1.34
N VAL A 63 -17.52 1.19 2.63
CA VAL A 63 -17.76 2.42 3.43
C VAL A 63 -16.61 3.42 3.36
N LEU A 64 -15.38 2.96 3.07
CA LEU A 64 -14.20 3.82 3.02
C LEU A 64 -14.38 5.08 2.13
N PRO A 65 -15.00 5.00 0.93
CA PRO A 65 -15.24 6.18 0.10
C PRO A 65 -16.06 7.29 0.74
N GLN A 66 -16.84 6.98 1.79
CA GLN A 66 -17.62 7.99 2.52
C GLN A 66 -16.71 8.94 3.32
N SER A 67 -15.55 8.45 3.73
CA SER A 67 -14.50 9.24 4.36
C SER A 67 -13.62 9.85 3.27
N ILE A 68 -13.53 11.19 3.26
CA ILE A 68 -12.67 11.93 2.32
C ILE A 68 -11.22 11.76 2.78
N MET A 69 -10.59 10.66 2.35
CA MET A 69 -9.26 10.26 2.79
C MET A 69 -8.41 9.73 1.64
N THR A 70 -7.09 9.75 1.85
CA THR A 70 -6.09 9.35 0.84
C THR A 70 -6.16 7.88 0.42
N GLU A 71 -6.75 7.03 1.26
CA GLU A 71 -6.71 5.57 1.17
C GLU A 71 -7.39 5.05 -0.10
N SER A 72 -8.52 5.63 -0.53
CA SER A 72 -9.21 5.21 -1.76
C SER A 72 -8.33 5.43 -2.99
N LEU A 73 -7.78 6.64 -3.14
CA LEU A 73 -6.90 6.98 -4.26
C LEU A 73 -5.62 6.16 -4.23
N TYR A 74 -4.99 6.06 -3.07
CA TYR A 74 -3.75 5.32 -2.91
C TYR A 74 -3.91 3.82 -3.19
N THR A 75 -5.00 3.20 -2.71
CA THR A 75 -5.27 1.77 -2.97
C THR A 75 -5.49 1.51 -4.46
N PHE A 76 -6.22 2.39 -5.15
CA PHE A 76 -6.37 2.30 -6.60
C PHE A 76 -5.04 2.38 -7.34
N LEU A 77 -4.22 3.41 -7.05
CA LEU A 77 -2.92 3.58 -7.70
C LEU A 77 -1.98 2.39 -7.43
N LEU A 78 -2.00 1.87 -6.20
CA LEU A 78 -1.24 0.67 -5.82
C LEU A 78 -1.65 -0.55 -6.65
N MET A 79 -2.95 -0.84 -6.71
CA MET A 79 -3.46 -1.99 -7.45
C MET A 79 -3.23 -1.85 -8.96
N LEU A 80 -3.36 -0.63 -9.49
CA LEU A 80 -3.05 -0.34 -10.90
C LEU A 80 -1.56 -0.58 -11.18
N LEU A 81 -0.68 -0.14 -10.28
CA LEU A 81 0.76 -0.32 -10.41
C LEU A 81 1.14 -1.80 -10.42
N LEU A 82 0.62 -2.58 -9.47
CA LEU A 82 0.85 -4.03 -9.40
C LEU A 82 0.32 -4.76 -10.64
N TRP A 83 -0.86 -4.36 -11.14
CA TRP A 83 -1.42 -4.90 -12.37
C TRP A 83 -0.55 -4.58 -13.59
N CYS A 84 -0.12 -3.33 -13.77
CA CYS A 84 0.78 -2.91 -14.84
C CYS A 84 2.13 -3.66 -14.79
N MET A 85 2.72 -3.82 -13.59
CA MET A 85 3.96 -4.55 -13.40
C MET A 85 3.85 -6.00 -13.89
N SER A 86 2.68 -6.62 -13.72
CA SER A 86 2.45 -8.01 -14.12
C SER A 86 2.59 -8.24 -15.63
N PHE A 87 2.43 -7.22 -16.48
CA PHE A 87 2.61 -7.35 -17.94
C PHE A 87 4.05 -7.30 -18.39
N TYR A 88 4.96 -6.76 -17.58
CA TYR A 88 6.34 -6.54 -18.03
C TYR A 88 7.09 -7.85 -18.32
N LYS A 89 6.71 -8.95 -17.64
CA LYS A 89 7.26 -10.29 -17.90
C LYS A 89 6.94 -10.79 -19.31
N GLU A 90 5.76 -10.48 -19.82
CA GLU A 90 5.29 -10.90 -21.15
C GLU A 90 5.69 -9.91 -22.24
N ASN A 91 5.65 -8.61 -21.92
CA ASN A 91 5.87 -7.52 -22.86
C ASN A 91 6.90 -6.51 -22.28
N SER A 92 8.17 -6.86 -22.36
CA SER A 92 9.28 -6.04 -21.83
C SER A 92 9.64 -4.89 -22.78
N HIS A 93 8.82 -3.84 -22.84
CA HIS A 93 9.12 -2.64 -23.63
C HIS A 93 9.27 -1.38 -22.77
N VAL A 94 10.03 -0.41 -23.30
CA VAL A 94 10.39 0.82 -22.58
C VAL A 94 9.16 1.65 -22.20
N GLY A 95 8.18 1.74 -23.09
CA GLY A 95 6.93 2.46 -22.80
C GLY A 95 6.23 2.00 -21.51
N LEU A 96 6.27 0.71 -21.19
CA LEU A 96 5.69 0.21 -19.93
C LEU A 96 6.52 0.67 -18.72
N LEU A 97 7.86 0.70 -18.81
CA LEU A 97 8.72 1.21 -17.73
C LEU A 97 8.50 2.70 -17.46
N VAL A 98 8.27 3.47 -18.53
CA VAL A 98 7.90 4.89 -18.45
C VAL A 98 6.61 5.04 -17.63
N TRP A 99 5.55 4.31 -18.02
CA TRP A 99 4.27 4.32 -17.31
C TRP A 99 4.39 3.84 -15.85
N LEU A 100 5.17 2.79 -15.59
CA LEU A 100 5.41 2.30 -14.23
C LEU A 100 6.12 3.34 -13.36
N GLY A 101 7.10 4.07 -13.91
CA GLY A 101 7.79 5.13 -13.20
C GLY A 101 6.86 6.31 -12.87
N PHE A 102 6.06 6.75 -13.86
CA PHE A 102 5.05 7.79 -13.62
C PHE A 102 4.05 7.39 -12.54
N LEU A 103 3.48 6.19 -12.65
CA LEU A 103 2.49 5.71 -11.71
C LEU A 103 3.07 5.52 -10.31
N ALA A 104 4.30 5.02 -10.18
CA ALA A 104 5.00 4.94 -8.91
C ALA A 104 5.29 6.32 -8.30
N GLY A 105 5.63 7.32 -9.12
CA GLY A 105 5.78 8.70 -8.68
C GLY A 105 4.48 9.33 -8.15
N ILE A 106 3.36 9.16 -8.86
CA ILE A 106 2.04 9.63 -8.40
C ILE A 106 1.64 8.92 -7.10
N THR A 107 1.93 7.62 -7.02
CA THR A 107 1.71 6.81 -5.80
C THR A 107 2.55 7.35 -4.64
N ALA A 108 3.83 7.65 -4.86
CA ALA A 108 4.76 8.20 -3.87
C ALA A 108 4.33 9.60 -3.38
N LEU A 109 3.82 10.45 -4.27
CA LEU A 109 3.26 11.77 -3.93
C LEU A 109 1.87 11.69 -3.26
N THR A 110 1.26 10.51 -3.23
CA THR A 110 0.05 10.24 -2.45
C THR A 110 0.42 9.70 -1.07
N ARG A 111 1.32 8.72 -1.01
CA ARG A 111 1.95 8.25 0.23
C ARG A 111 3.42 7.86 -0.03
N PRO A 112 4.37 8.25 0.85
CA PRO A 112 5.81 8.02 0.65
C PRO A 112 6.22 6.55 0.44
N VAL A 113 5.36 5.60 0.82
CA VAL A 113 5.49 4.17 0.55
C VAL A 113 5.86 3.89 -0.92
N GLY A 114 5.40 4.72 -1.86
CA GLY A 114 5.62 4.54 -3.28
C GLY A 114 7.08 4.63 -3.76
N ILE A 115 7.99 5.18 -2.96
CA ILE A 115 9.35 5.48 -3.39
C ILE A 115 10.21 4.23 -3.65
N LEU A 116 9.93 3.11 -2.96
CA LEU A 116 10.69 1.86 -3.09
C LEU A 116 10.14 0.88 -4.15
N PHE A 117 9.08 1.24 -4.88
CA PHE A 117 8.54 0.37 -5.92
C PHE A 117 9.54 -0.03 -7.00
N PRO A 118 10.45 0.85 -7.49
CA PRO A 118 11.49 0.43 -8.44
C PRO A 118 12.40 -0.67 -7.88
N LEU A 119 12.79 -0.58 -6.60
CA LEU A 119 13.61 -1.60 -5.95
C LEU A 119 12.86 -2.93 -5.83
N MET A 120 11.61 -2.90 -5.36
CA MET A 120 10.78 -4.10 -5.24
C MET A 120 10.53 -4.77 -6.59
N PHE A 121 10.30 -3.96 -7.63
CA PHE A 121 10.18 -4.42 -9.01
C PHE A 121 11.47 -5.09 -9.48
N GLY A 122 12.63 -4.50 -9.21
CA GLY A 122 13.94 -5.11 -9.49
C GLY A 122 14.16 -6.45 -8.80
N ILE A 123 13.83 -6.55 -7.51
CA ILE A 123 13.91 -7.82 -6.76
C ILE A 123 12.98 -8.86 -7.37
N TRP A 124 11.74 -8.48 -7.71
CA TRP A 124 10.79 -9.38 -8.36
C TRP A 124 11.29 -9.87 -9.73
N LEU A 125 11.87 -8.99 -10.54
CA LEU A 125 12.42 -9.36 -11.85
C LEU A 125 13.63 -10.29 -11.71
N ALA A 126 14.56 -9.99 -10.80
CA ALA A 126 15.77 -10.79 -10.59
C ALA A 126 15.48 -12.16 -9.97
N VAL A 127 14.65 -12.21 -8.93
CA VAL A 127 14.45 -13.42 -8.12
C VAL A 127 13.20 -14.20 -8.56
N GLY A 128 12.09 -13.50 -8.75
CA GLY A 128 10.80 -14.12 -9.11
C GLY A 128 10.75 -14.51 -10.57
N SER A 129 11.12 -13.58 -11.46
CA SER A 129 11.08 -13.78 -12.92
C SER A 129 12.40 -14.28 -13.51
N GLN A 130 13.48 -14.33 -12.72
CA GLN A 130 14.83 -14.77 -13.14
C GLN A 130 15.36 -14.02 -14.38
N MET A 131 15.01 -12.74 -14.51
CA MET A 131 15.40 -11.91 -15.64
C MET A 131 16.90 -11.55 -15.55
N PRO A 132 17.64 -11.48 -16.69
CA PRO A 132 19.06 -11.15 -16.69
C PRO A 132 19.36 -9.81 -16.00
N TRP A 133 20.44 -9.74 -15.22
CA TRP A 133 20.75 -8.58 -14.38
C TRP A 133 20.81 -7.25 -15.14
N LYS A 134 21.32 -7.24 -16.38
CA LYS A 134 21.37 -6.03 -17.23
C LYS A 134 19.97 -5.50 -17.56
N LYS A 135 19.03 -6.40 -17.88
CA LYS A 135 17.62 -6.05 -18.16
C LYS A 135 16.91 -5.57 -16.90
N THR A 136 17.16 -6.23 -15.77
CA THR A 136 16.64 -5.82 -14.47
C THR A 136 17.16 -4.43 -14.07
N LEU A 137 18.47 -4.19 -14.18
CA LEU A 137 19.08 -2.90 -13.87
C LEU A 137 18.51 -1.79 -14.77
N TYR A 138 18.39 -2.05 -16.08
CA TYR A 138 17.76 -1.10 -17.01
C TYR A 138 16.32 -0.77 -16.60
N ALA A 139 15.52 -1.79 -16.25
CA ALA A 139 14.15 -1.60 -15.81
C ALA A 139 14.04 -0.76 -14.54
N VAL A 140 14.88 -1.04 -13.54
CA VAL A 140 14.94 -0.28 -12.28
C VAL A 140 15.37 1.16 -12.54
N CYS A 141 16.41 1.39 -13.34
CA CYS A 141 16.90 2.73 -13.67
C CYS A 141 15.85 3.56 -14.43
N MET A 142 15.19 2.98 -15.44
CA MET A 142 14.14 3.68 -16.20
C MET A 142 12.94 4.01 -15.30
N MET A 143 12.45 3.04 -14.53
CA MET A 143 11.34 3.28 -13.62
C MET A 143 11.68 4.35 -12.57
N SER A 144 12.92 4.34 -12.04
CA SER A 144 13.40 5.33 -11.06
C SER A 144 13.56 6.72 -11.67
N LEU A 145 14.03 6.81 -12.92
CA LEU A 145 14.12 8.06 -13.66
C LEU A 145 12.75 8.72 -13.79
N PHE A 146 11.74 7.98 -14.28
CA PHE A 146 10.40 8.54 -14.48
C PHE A 146 9.63 8.77 -13.17
N LEU A 147 9.93 7.99 -12.12
CA LEU A 147 9.50 8.32 -10.75
C LEU A 147 10.08 9.68 -10.33
N GLY A 148 11.39 9.89 -10.53
CA GLY A 148 12.06 11.16 -10.26
C GLY A 148 11.45 12.33 -11.03
N VAL A 149 11.22 12.16 -12.34
CA VAL A 149 10.56 13.16 -13.21
C VAL A 149 9.17 13.53 -12.68
N THR A 150 8.41 12.57 -12.15
CA THR A 150 7.07 12.82 -11.61
C THR A 150 7.09 13.60 -10.31
N ILE A 151 8.06 13.30 -9.44
CA ILE A 151 8.22 13.95 -8.13
C ILE A 151 8.83 15.36 -8.29
N LEU A 152 9.67 15.55 -9.32
CA LEU A 152 10.47 16.75 -9.51
C LEU A 152 9.67 18.07 -9.46
N PRO A 153 8.50 18.24 -10.13
CA PRO A 153 7.75 19.49 -10.06
C PRO A 153 7.32 19.86 -8.64
N TRP A 154 6.93 18.86 -7.84
CA TRP A 154 6.57 19.05 -6.43
C TRP A 154 7.81 19.43 -5.61
N THR A 155 8.94 18.75 -5.81
CA THR A 155 10.22 19.10 -5.19
C THR A 155 10.64 20.53 -5.51
N VAL A 156 10.51 20.97 -6.77
CA VAL A 156 10.85 22.33 -7.20
C VAL A 156 9.92 23.34 -6.54
N ARG A 157 8.61 23.07 -6.46
CA ARG A 157 7.65 23.90 -5.72
C ARG A 157 8.03 24.01 -4.26
N ASN A 158 8.38 22.90 -3.61
CA ASN A 158 8.80 22.91 -2.21
C ASN A 158 10.09 23.68 -2.02
N TYR A 159 11.09 23.51 -2.89
CA TYR A 159 12.34 24.26 -2.82
C TYR A 159 12.13 25.77 -2.97
N ARG A 160 11.23 26.21 -3.85
CA ARG A 160 10.94 27.64 -4.03
C ARG A 160 10.28 28.29 -2.82
N ILE A 161 9.48 27.54 -2.06
CA ILE A 161 8.74 28.05 -0.90
C ILE A 161 9.57 27.93 0.38
N HIS A 162 10.23 26.79 0.55
CA HIS A 162 10.88 26.39 1.80
C HIS A 162 12.42 26.53 1.74
N HIS A 163 12.99 26.84 0.57
CA HIS A 163 14.43 26.93 0.32
C HIS A 163 15.23 25.69 0.74
N LYS A 164 14.58 24.54 0.80
CA LYS A 164 15.17 23.23 1.12
C LYS A 164 14.66 22.14 0.19
N ILE A 165 15.48 21.13 -0.04
CA ILE A 165 15.14 20.00 -0.91
C ILE A 165 14.22 19.06 -0.12
N ILE A 166 12.92 19.15 -0.38
CA ILE A 166 11.88 18.32 0.22
C ILE A 166 11.19 17.56 -0.93
N PRO A 167 11.59 16.30 -1.21
CA PRO A 167 11.07 15.58 -2.37
C PRO A 167 9.57 15.28 -2.30
N ILE A 168 9.05 14.92 -1.12
CA ILE A 168 7.65 14.47 -0.98
C ILE A 168 6.92 15.28 0.10
N ALA A 169 7.33 15.18 1.37
CA ALA A 169 6.64 15.82 2.49
C ALA A 169 7.58 16.10 3.68
N THR A 170 7.17 17.07 4.50
CA THR A 170 7.82 17.59 5.73
C THR A 170 7.23 16.99 7.02
N GLU A 171 6.61 15.81 6.94
CA GLU A 171 5.94 15.19 8.09
C GLU A 171 6.76 14.05 8.72
N GLY A 172 7.88 13.64 8.11
CA GLY A 172 8.60 12.42 8.49
C GLY A 172 9.25 12.49 9.87
N GLY A 173 9.86 13.63 10.20
CA GLY A 173 10.52 13.90 11.47
C GLY A 173 9.52 13.99 12.62
N MET A 174 8.42 14.72 12.41
CA MET A 174 7.32 14.74 13.36
C MET A 174 6.66 13.37 13.49
N THR A 175 6.62 12.59 12.39
CA THR A 175 6.15 11.19 12.40
C THR A 175 6.99 10.32 13.33
N ILE A 176 8.31 10.30 13.13
CA ILE A 176 9.21 9.44 13.92
C ILE A 176 9.26 9.90 15.39
N TRP A 177 9.38 11.20 15.67
CA TRP A 177 9.47 11.67 17.06
C TRP A 177 8.15 11.53 17.82
N GLY A 178 7.03 11.83 17.17
CA GLY A 178 5.70 11.66 17.77
C GLY A 178 5.30 10.19 17.97
N ALA A 179 6.09 9.22 17.48
CA ALA A 179 5.95 7.81 17.83
C ALA A 179 7.06 7.33 18.81
N ASN A 180 8.17 8.07 18.88
CA ASN A 180 9.41 7.68 19.55
C ASN A 180 9.96 8.81 20.43
N ASN A 181 9.22 9.13 21.50
CA ASN A 181 9.68 10.01 22.57
C ASN A 181 9.40 9.41 23.96
N LEU A 182 10.10 9.88 24.99
CA LEU A 182 9.97 9.39 26.37
C LEU A 182 8.68 9.87 27.08
N MET A 183 7.98 10.85 26.52
CA MET A 183 6.75 11.42 27.10
C MET A 183 5.54 10.49 26.88
N LEU A 184 5.55 9.74 25.77
CA LEU A 184 4.52 8.76 25.45
C LEU A 184 4.50 7.58 26.42
N LYS A 185 3.34 7.35 27.04
CA LYS A 185 3.06 6.09 27.75
C LYS A 185 3.06 4.92 26.77
N PRO A 186 3.38 3.68 27.22
CA PRO A 186 3.51 2.51 26.35
C PRO A 186 2.30 2.20 25.45
N ASN A 187 1.09 2.66 25.79
CA ASN A 187 -0.16 2.36 25.08
C ASN A 187 -0.91 3.60 24.54
N GLU A 188 -0.33 4.79 24.61
CA GLU A 188 -0.99 6.01 24.12
C GLU A 188 -0.63 6.29 22.65
N SER A 189 -1.65 6.37 21.80
CA SER A 189 -1.53 6.92 20.45
C SER A 189 -1.71 8.44 20.50
N ARG A 190 -0.79 9.18 19.86
CA ARG A 190 -0.71 10.59 19.41
C ARG A 190 -1.77 11.64 19.79
N THR A 191 -3.02 11.30 20.08
CA THR A 191 -4.15 12.22 20.08
C THR A 191 -4.21 13.17 21.28
N LEU A 192 -3.52 12.89 22.40
CA LEU A 192 -3.60 13.72 23.62
C LEU A 192 -2.38 14.64 23.86
N GLU A 193 -1.22 14.38 23.24
CA GLU A 193 -0.02 15.23 23.43
C GLU A 193 0.21 16.24 22.31
N ILE A 194 -0.30 16.01 21.09
CA ILE A 194 -0.13 16.96 19.98
C ILE A 194 -0.87 18.28 20.27
N ASP A 195 -2.01 18.25 20.94
CA ASP A 195 -2.76 19.47 21.30
C ASP A 195 -1.98 20.34 22.32
N ASN A 196 -1.27 19.72 23.28
CA ASN A 196 -0.37 20.44 24.20
C ASN A 196 0.96 20.85 23.54
N LEU A 197 1.38 20.15 22.48
CA LEU A 197 2.56 20.51 21.72
C LEU A 197 2.28 21.59 20.68
N ALA A 198 1.04 21.73 20.19
CA ALA A 198 0.62 22.74 19.22
C ALA A 198 0.88 24.17 19.73
N GLU A 199 0.60 24.45 21.02
CA GLU A 199 0.98 25.73 21.65
C GLU A 199 2.50 25.96 21.73
N ARG A 200 3.31 24.89 21.80
CA ARG A 200 4.78 24.98 21.74
C ARG A 200 5.30 25.09 20.30
N PHE A 201 4.52 24.64 19.32
CA PHE A 201 4.89 24.56 17.91
C PHE A 201 4.51 25.80 17.09
N ASP A 202 3.57 26.62 17.58
CA ASP A 202 3.25 27.93 16.98
C ASP A 202 4.47 28.86 16.85
N LYS A 203 5.55 28.59 17.60
CA LYS A 203 6.82 29.32 17.55
C LYS A 203 7.82 28.84 16.49
N TYR A 204 7.61 27.67 15.88
CA TYR A 204 8.60 27.05 15.00
C TYR A 204 8.07 26.92 13.57
N ASP A 205 8.94 27.18 12.59
CA ASP A 205 8.67 26.87 11.19
C ASP A 205 8.48 25.36 11.00
N GLU A 206 7.57 24.95 10.12
CA GLU A 206 7.23 23.54 9.86
C GLU A 206 8.48 22.70 9.54
N ILE A 207 9.42 23.29 8.81
CA ILE A 207 10.68 22.66 8.43
C ILE A 207 11.60 22.47 9.64
N GLU A 208 11.61 23.44 10.55
CA GLU A 208 12.39 23.35 11.78
C GLU A 208 11.84 22.26 12.69
N LEU A 209 10.51 22.15 12.78
CA LEU A 209 9.83 21.06 13.49
C LEU A 209 10.18 19.70 12.91
N ASP A 210 10.13 19.53 11.59
CA ASP A 210 10.52 18.27 10.95
C ASP A 210 11.99 17.92 11.24
N ARG A 211 12.90 18.90 11.16
CA ARG A 211 14.32 18.70 11.48
C ARG A 211 14.53 18.28 12.94
N LEU A 212 13.88 18.95 13.88
CA LEU A 212 13.93 18.63 15.30
C LEU A 212 13.33 17.26 15.58
N GLY A 213 12.23 16.92 14.92
CA GLY A 213 11.60 15.61 14.98
C GLY A 213 12.55 14.50 14.52
N TRP A 214 13.23 14.66 13.38
CA TRP A 214 14.24 13.70 12.94
C TRP A 214 15.37 13.55 13.96
N LYS A 215 15.91 14.67 14.45
CA LYS A 215 17.00 14.67 15.44
C LYS A 215 16.59 13.93 16.73
N ASN A 216 15.44 14.29 17.30
CA ASN A 216 15.00 13.77 18.58
C ASN A 216 14.47 12.33 18.47
N GLY A 217 13.74 12.02 17.40
CA GLY A 217 13.25 10.67 17.13
C GLY A 217 14.38 9.68 16.89
N LEU A 218 15.40 10.04 16.10
CA LEU A 218 16.57 9.18 15.90
C LEU A 218 17.40 9.04 17.18
N ALA A 219 17.58 10.13 17.94
CA ALA A 219 18.25 10.07 19.24
C ALA A 219 17.54 9.10 20.19
N PHE A 220 16.21 9.09 20.25
CA PHE A 220 15.45 8.11 21.02
C PHE A 220 15.70 6.68 20.53
N VAL A 221 15.62 6.43 19.21
CA VAL A 221 15.82 5.08 18.64
C VAL A 221 17.20 4.53 18.99
N LEU A 222 18.24 5.37 18.92
CA LEU A 222 19.62 4.99 19.21
C LEU A 222 19.90 4.83 20.71
N SER A 223 19.30 5.67 21.55
CA SER A 223 19.50 5.66 23.01
C SER A 223 18.66 4.60 23.74
N HIS A 224 17.52 4.21 23.16
CA HIS A 224 16.58 3.25 23.75
C HIS A 224 16.08 2.22 22.72
N PRO A 225 16.98 1.42 22.11
CA PRO A 225 16.61 0.44 21.10
C PRO A 225 15.60 -0.59 21.62
N GLU A 226 15.66 -0.96 22.91
CA GLU A 226 14.73 -1.88 23.56
C GLU A 226 13.29 -1.33 23.59
N LYS A 227 13.13 -0.04 23.94
CA LYS A 227 11.82 0.63 23.94
C LYS A 227 11.30 0.81 22.52
N TYR A 228 12.19 1.14 21.57
CA TYR A 228 11.82 1.26 20.17
C TYR A 228 11.30 -0.07 19.61
N ILE A 229 11.99 -1.19 19.88
CA ILE A 229 11.54 -2.53 19.47
C ILE A 229 10.18 -2.86 20.10
N ALA A 230 10.01 -2.61 21.40
CA ALA A 230 8.72 -2.81 22.06
C ALA A 230 7.58 -1.98 21.43
N ARG A 231 7.88 -0.74 21.00
CA ARG A 231 6.94 0.11 20.26
C ARG A 231 6.66 -0.40 18.85
N CYS A 232 7.65 -0.93 18.13
CA CYS A 232 7.42 -1.61 16.86
C CYS A 232 6.48 -2.82 17.03
N VAL A 233 6.70 -3.65 18.06
CA VAL A 233 5.82 -4.79 18.35
C VAL A 233 4.41 -4.32 18.66
N THR A 234 4.24 -3.30 19.50
CA THR A 234 2.93 -2.71 19.80
C THR A 234 2.26 -2.16 18.54
N ARG A 235 3.02 -1.45 17.69
CA ARG A 235 2.54 -0.91 16.41
C ARG A 235 2.14 -2.01 15.42
N LEU A 236 2.78 -3.18 15.44
CA LEU A 236 2.37 -4.33 14.65
C LEU A 236 0.96 -4.78 15.04
N PHE A 237 0.65 -4.86 16.33
CA PHE A 237 -0.71 -5.18 16.79
C PHE A 237 -1.71 -4.07 16.46
N VAL A 238 -1.33 -2.80 16.61
CA VAL A 238 -2.18 -1.65 16.25
C VAL A 238 -2.48 -1.63 14.74
N PHE A 239 -1.48 -1.91 13.90
CA PHE A 239 -1.62 -1.95 12.45
C PHE A 239 -2.68 -2.98 12.01
N TRP A 240 -2.67 -4.16 12.62
CA TRP A 240 -3.64 -5.23 12.36
C TRP A 240 -4.94 -5.10 13.15
N ASN A 241 -5.09 -4.09 14.02
CA ASN A 241 -6.32 -3.88 14.76
C ASN A 241 -7.43 -3.35 13.84
N SER A 242 -8.68 -3.51 14.25
CA SER A 242 -9.82 -2.95 13.51
C SER A 242 -9.85 -1.43 13.64
N TYR A 243 -10.02 -0.72 12.54
CA TYR A 243 -10.10 0.74 12.55
C TYR A 243 -11.35 1.22 13.29
N LEU A 244 -11.14 2.03 14.34
CA LEU A 244 -12.14 2.40 15.35
C LEU A 244 -13.46 2.98 14.79
N PRO A 245 -13.45 3.87 13.78
CA PRO A 245 -14.69 4.32 13.11
C PRO A 245 -15.53 3.19 12.50
N PHE A 246 -14.90 2.04 12.24
CA PHE A 246 -15.48 0.90 11.55
C PHE A 246 -15.38 -0.40 12.38
N TYR A 247 -15.34 -0.29 13.72
CA TYR A 247 -15.25 -1.44 14.65
C TYR A 247 -16.34 -2.50 14.42
N LYS A 248 -17.47 -2.08 13.85
CA LYS A 248 -18.62 -2.92 13.44
C LYS A 248 -18.20 -4.06 12.51
N TYR A 249 -17.13 -3.87 11.74
CA TYR A 249 -16.61 -4.85 10.76
C TYR A 249 -15.43 -5.67 11.28
N ARG A 250 -15.16 -5.68 12.61
CA ARG A 250 -14.03 -6.44 13.17
C ARG A 250 -14.09 -7.93 12.83
N VAL A 251 -15.28 -8.51 12.83
CA VAL A 251 -15.46 -9.95 12.59
C VAL A 251 -15.05 -10.29 11.17
N THR A 252 -15.54 -9.54 10.18
CA THR A 252 -15.16 -9.72 8.77
C THR A 252 -13.67 -9.47 8.53
N TRP A 253 -13.05 -8.58 9.32
CA TRP A 253 -11.61 -8.38 9.30
C TRP A 253 -10.83 -9.57 9.82
N TRP A 254 -11.15 -10.08 11.02
CA TRP A 254 -10.47 -11.26 11.57
C TRP A 254 -10.66 -12.49 10.70
N VAL A 255 -11.85 -12.71 10.13
CA VAL A 255 -12.09 -13.80 9.17
C VAL A 255 -11.19 -13.65 7.94
N LEU A 256 -11.14 -12.47 7.33
CA LEU A 256 -10.26 -12.24 6.16
C LEU A 256 -8.79 -12.44 6.53
N LEU A 257 -8.35 -11.94 7.69
CA LEU A 257 -6.97 -12.07 8.13
C LEU A 257 -6.60 -13.54 8.38
N SER A 258 -7.49 -14.33 8.98
CA SER A 258 -7.26 -15.76 9.18
C SER A 258 -7.22 -16.54 7.87
N VAL A 259 -8.23 -16.39 7.01
CA VAL A 259 -8.29 -17.12 5.72
C VAL A 259 -7.18 -16.66 4.77
N GLY A 260 -6.95 -15.36 4.67
CA GLY A 260 -5.86 -14.77 3.89
C GLY A 260 -4.49 -15.17 4.43
N GLY A 261 -4.31 -15.25 5.75
CA GLY A 261 -3.08 -15.74 6.38
C GLY A 261 -2.75 -17.18 6.03
N VAL A 262 -3.74 -18.08 6.09
CA VAL A 262 -3.57 -19.47 5.61
C VAL A 262 -3.22 -19.48 4.12
N GLY A 263 -3.87 -18.63 3.32
CA GLY A 263 -3.58 -18.48 1.90
C GLY A 263 -2.16 -18.01 1.58
N ILE A 264 -1.64 -17.05 2.36
CA ILE A 264 -0.24 -16.60 2.29
C ILE A 264 0.71 -17.77 2.53
N ILE A 265 0.48 -18.56 3.59
CA ILE A 265 1.34 -19.70 3.94
C ILE A 265 1.32 -20.74 2.81
N TRP A 266 0.15 -21.06 2.27
CA TRP A 266 0.05 -22.03 1.18
C TRP A 266 0.71 -21.53 -0.10
N ALA A 267 0.61 -20.23 -0.38
CA ALA A 267 1.19 -19.62 -1.57
C ALA A 267 2.72 -19.55 -1.51
N LEU A 268 3.35 -19.90 -0.36
CA LEU A 268 4.79 -20.11 -0.27
C LEU A 268 5.28 -21.27 -1.16
N SER A 269 4.42 -22.26 -1.44
CA SER A 269 4.75 -23.34 -2.40
C SER A 269 5.03 -22.81 -3.82
N GLU A 270 4.44 -21.67 -4.17
CA GLU A 270 4.58 -20.99 -5.46
C GLU A 270 5.12 -19.55 -5.26
N TRP A 271 5.96 -19.36 -4.24
CA TRP A 271 6.32 -18.03 -3.72
C TRP A 271 6.84 -17.04 -4.77
N ARG A 272 7.52 -17.53 -5.82
CA ARG A 272 8.04 -16.69 -6.90
C ARG A 272 6.94 -15.99 -7.69
N ASN A 273 5.79 -16.64 -7.87
CA ASN A 273 4.63 -16.07 -8.56
C ASN A 273 4.01 -14.92 -7.73
N TYR A 274 4.02 -15.07 -6.41
CA TYR A 274 3.43 -14.10 -5.47
C TYR A 274 4.43 -13.11 -4.89
N LEU A 275 5.71 -13.18 -5.29
CA LEU A 275 6.81 -12.45 -4.67
C LEU A 275 6.58 -10.93 -4.64
N ILE A 276 6.05 -10.34 -5.72
CA ILE A 276 5.77 -8.90 -5.74
C ILE A 276 4.68 -8.50 -4.73
N LEU A 277 3.68 -9.36 -4.49
CA LEU A 277 2.65 -9.12 -3.49
C LEU A 277 3.23 -9.22 -2.08
N TYR A 278 4.09 -10.21 -1.82
CA TYR A 278 4.80 -10.33 -0.54
C TYR A 278 5.69 -9.13 -0.27
N LEU A 279 6.52 -8.72 -1.23
CA LEU A 279 7.36 -7.53 -1.10
C LEU A 279 6.50 -6.30 -0.80
N CYS A 280 5.36 -6.16 -1.48
CA CYS A 280 4.44 -5.04 -1.27
C CYS A 280 3.87 -5.02 0.15
N MET A 281 3.36 -6.15 0.62
CA MET A 281 2.82 -6.27 1.97
C MET A 281 3.89 -6.03 3.03
N LEU A 282 5.04 -6.70 2.90
CA LEU A 282 6.16 -6.60 3.85
C LEU A 282 6.70 -5.17 3.92
N TRP A 283 6.87 -4.50 2.78
CA TRP A 283 7.32 -3.11 2.76
C TRP A 283 6.31 -2.16 3.42
N HIS A 284 5.02 -2.31 3.13
CA HIS A 284 3.97 -1.53 3.79
C HIS A 284 4.01 -1.69 5.31
N ILE A 285 4.03 -2.95 5.76
CA ILE A 285 4.03 -3.29 7.18
C ILE A 285 5.29 -2.72 7.82
N ALA A 286 6.47 -2.97 7.25
CA ALA A 286 7.74 -2.50 7.78
C ALA A 286 7.76 -0.97 7.92
N LEU A 287 7.33 -0.24 6.88
CA LEU A 287 7.33 1.23 6.89
C LEU A 287 6.44 1.81 7.99
N TYR A 288 5.20 1.35 8.11
CA TYR A 288 4.29 1.86 9.14
C TYR A 288 4.64 1.36 10.55
N VAL A 289 5.08 0.10 10.69
CA VAL A 289 5.48 -0.44 11.99
C VAL A 289 6.73 0.26 12.54
N THR A 290 7.65 0.69 11.68
CA THR A 290 8.88 1.39 12.11
C THR A 290 8.68 2.88 12.35
N LEU A 291 7.87 3.55 11.52
CA LEU A 291 7.66 4.99 11.62
C LEU A 291 6.44 5.36 12.47
N HIS A 292 5.25 4.92 12.09
CA HIS A 292 3.98 5.21 12.76
C HIS A 292 2.89 4.31 12.21
N ALA A 293 2.12 3.67 13.08
CA ALA A 293 1.07 2.74 12.68
C ALA A 293 -0.29 3.23 13.17
N GLU A 294 -1.26 3.23 12.27
CA GLU A 294 -2.67 3.40 12.58
C GLU A 294 -3.45 2.25 11.95
N PRO A 295 -4.57 1.83 12.55
CA PRO A 295 -5.36 0.74 12.00
C PRO A 295 -5.81 0.98 10.54
N ARG A 296 -5.99 2.23 10.07
CA ARG A 296 -6.35 2.48 8.66
C ARG A 296 -5.24 2.17 7.66
N PHE A 297 -3.99 2.04 8.08
CA PHE A 297 -2.86 1.85 7.16
C PHE A 297 -2.77 0.43 6.56
N HIS A 298 -3.53 -0.56 7.10
CA HIS A 298 -3.65 -1.86 6.44
C HIS A 298 -4.66 -1.88 5.29
N ILE A 299 -5.51 -0.85 5.15
CA ILE A 299 -6.60 -0.82 4.15
C ILE A 299 -6.11 -1.11 2.72
N PRO A 300 -5.00 -0.52 2.25
CA PRO A 300 -4.48 -0.80 0.91
C PRO A 300 -4.01 -2.25 0.71
N LEU A 301 -3.82 -3.02 1.79
CA LEU A 301 -3.45 -4.43 1.74
C LEU A 301 -4.65 -5.38 1.70
N ILE A 302 -5.87 -4.88 1.98
CA ILE A 302 -7.09 -5.69 1.99
C ILE A 302 -7.30 -6.42 0.64
N PRO A 303 -7.19 -5.76 -0.53
CA PRO A 303 -7.35 -6.45 -1.80
C PRO A 303 -6.32 -7.57 -1.99
N LEU A 304 -5.08 -7.38 -1.52
CA LEU A 304 -4.03 -8.40 -1.59
C LEU A 304 -4.35 -9.60 -0.70
N LEU A 305 -4.84 -9.35 0.53
CA LEU A 305 -5.31 -10.40 1.43
C LEU A 305 -6.48 -11.18 0.83
N ILE A 306 -7.37 -10.51 0.10
CA ILE A 306 -8.49 -11.16 -0.59
C ILE A 306 -7.99 -12.06 -1.72
N ILE A 307 -6.95 -11.67 -2.47
CA ILE A 307 -6.30 -12.55 -3.46
C ILE A 307 -5.79 -13.82 -2.78
N PHE A 308 -5.08 -13.68 -1.66
CA PHE A 308 -4.56 -14.82 -0.90
C PHE A 308 -5.68 -15.66 -0.28
N ALA A 309 -6.79 -15.07 0.16
CA ALA A 309 -7.93 -15.80 0.69
C ALA A 309 -8.69 -16.59 -0.39
N ALA A 310 -8.80 -16.05 -1.61
CA ALA A 310 -9.53 -16.67 -2.71
C ALA A 310 -8.81 -17.90 -3.29
N TRP A 311 -7.48 -17.86 -3.41
CA TRP A 311 -6.71 -18.91 -4.09
C TRP A 311 -6.83 -20.32 -3.45
N PRO A 312 -6.71 -20.49 -2.11
CA PRO A 312 -6.93 -21.76 -1.42
C PRO A 312 -8.32 -22.35 -1.67
N LEU A 313 -9.34 -21.49 -1.59
CA LEU A 313 -10.75 -21.89 -1.72
C LEU A 313 -11.02 -22.50 -3.10
N CYS A 314 -10.52 -21.86 -4.15
CA CYS A 314 -10.67 -22.36 -5.52
C CYS A 314 -9.82 -23.62 -5.77
N ARG A 315 -8.58 -23.68 -5.26
CA ARG A 315 -7.70 -24.86 -5.47
C ARG A 315 -8.23 -26.11 -4.76
N LEU A 316 -8.83 -25.97 -3.58
CA LEU A 316 -9.49 -27.07 -2.89
C LEU A 316 -10.75 -27.54 -3.64
N TYR A 317 -11.51 -26.60 -4.19
CA TYR A 317 -12.68 -26.93 -5.02
C TYR A 317 -12.25 -27.74 -6.25
N ASP A 318 -11.25 -27.30 -6.99
CA ASP A 318 -10.75 -28.01 -8.17
C ASP A 318 -10.18 -29.40 -7.83
N LYS A 319 -9.48 -29.56 -6.70
CA LYS A 319 -8.96 -30.87 -6.26
C LYS A 319 -10.05 -31.83 -5.79
N LYS A 320 -11.11 -31.34 -5.16
CA LYS A 320 -12.16 -32.17 -4.54
C LYS A 320 -13.34 -32.44 -5.48
N PHE A 321 -13.60 -31.54 -6.43
CA PHE A 321 -14.76 -31.59 -7.32
C PHE A 321 -14.40 -31.63 -8.81
N GLN A 322 -13.13 -31.92 -9.17
CA GLN A 322 -12.86 -32.33 -10.55
C GLN A 322 -13.77 -33.52 -10.87
N PRO A 323 -14.63 -33.42 -11.90
CA PRO A 323 -15.53 -34.50 -12.22
C PRO A 323 -14.72 -35.76 -12.52
N ILE A 324 -15.11 -36.88 -11.94
CA ILE A 324 -14.41 -38.18 -12.08
C ILE A 324 -14.20 -38.53 -13.57
N TRP A 325 -15.09 -38.08 -14.46
CA TRP A 325 -14.97 -38.27 -15.92
C TRP A 325 -13.81 -37.51 -16.59
N LYS A 326 -13.25 -36.45 -16.00
CA LYS A 326 -11.98 -35.85 -16.49
C LYS A 326 -10.75 -36.67 -16.08
N ARG A 327 -10.87 -37.49 -15.04
CA ARG A 327 -9.79 -38.37 -14.55
C ARG A 327 -9.70 -39.69 -15.32
N TYR A 328 -10.78 -40.04 -16.04
CA TYR A 328 -10.94 -41.27 -16.83
C TYR A 328 -11.49 -40.98 -18.25
N GLY A 329 -11.28 -39.77 -18.78
CA GLY A 329 -11.66 -39.46 -20.15
C GLY A 329 -10.81 -40.30 -21.13
N PRO A 330 -11.39 -40.80 -22.25
CA PRO A 330 -10.68 -41.68 -23.15
C PRO A 330 -9.40 -41.01 -23.66
N GLN A 331 -8.28 -41.71 -23.52
CA GLN A 331 -7.07 -41.42 -24.29
C GLN A 331 -7.47 -41.64 -25.75
N LEU A 332 -7.76 -40.55 -26.46
CA LEU A 332 -7.95 -40.62 -27.90
C LEU A 332 -6.60 -41.05 -28.52
N PRO A 333 -6.61 -42.07 -29.39
CA PRO A 333 -5.42 -42.72 -29.92
C PRO A 333 -4.55 -41.80 -30.80
#